data_AF-A0A542UCL1-F1
#
_entry.id   AF-A0A542UCL1-F1
#
_cell.length_a   1.000
_cell.length_b   1.000
_cell.length_c   1.000
_cell.angle_alpha   90.00
_cell.angle_beta   90.00
_cell.angle_gamma   90.00
#
_symmetry.space_group_name_H-M   'P 1'
#
loop_
_entity.id
_entity.type
_entity.pdbx_description
1 polymer ?
#
loop_
_entity_poly.entity_id
_entity_poly.type
_entity_poly.pdbx_seq_one_letter_code
_entity_poly.pdbx_strand_id
1 'polypeptide(L)'
;MRQVYAQCASWTVSISDQEIPVEVVGPAGDPHKPLEVARRFGDEALTRTMLAGPVGQQAQITTLLVRDGDRALELTHDMTERPGQEHHRNSPRALVRAATRGPATGVGPVHCSWETAIGYGSGTGGSAGGTMRGMNVRELGPSQARLLRAWSQGVSGDLRATSASAVLERCLAVQAQDLRAAALGVRARGSGLTEADVFRALGAERSLVRGWFMRGTLYIVPAADAGWLRELLAPQLLRRSERRYRELGLGAAELALGERVITEALAGGPLTRDELAVRMKEEGLDASGQVPFHLVRRSALLGVVCFGPVREDGCATYVLAKDWLPASAGPSGADAVRELLLRYLAAHGPATVADFATWSGLGLPAVRSVWKELLEGGLIEPCRVGGLDEYALPADAAPCPEPTGDVRLLPAYDNYLVGFTDRRMSVEPEHERKVWPGGGQISPTIVVDGLVRGVWRRDRTRGIALEPFDADLGGVGIEALDGELRDISRFLAA
;
A
#
# COMPACT_ATOMS: atom_id res chain seq x y z
N MET A 1 7.45 36.45 15.27
CA MET A 1 8.37 35.29 15.19
C MET A 1 9.67 35.59 14.44
N ARG A 2 9.70 36.19 13.22
CA ARG A 2 10.97 36.51 12.52
C ARG A 2 11.94 37.47 13.26
N GLN A 3 11.43 38.37 14.11
CA GLN A 3 12.28 39.15 15.02
C GLN A 3 13.01 38.29 16.06
N VAL A 4 12.39 37.19 16.52
CA VAL A 4 13.05 36.19 17.38
C VAL A 4 14.11 35.44 16.57
N TYR A 5 13.82 35.15 15.30
CA TYR A 5 14.77 34.46 14.40
C TYR A 5 16.07 35.24 14.11
N ALA A 6 15.99 36.57 14.08
CA ALA A 6 17.16 37.43 13.88
C ALA A 6 17.89 37.81 15.18
N GLN A 7 17.30 37.52 16.36
CA GLN A 7 17.85 37.91 17.67
C GLN A 7 18.52 36.77 18.43
N CYS A 8 18.32 35.50 18.03
CA CYS A 8 19.04 34.38 18.64
C CYS A 8 20.42 34.23 18.00
N ALA A 9 21.45 34.15 18.85
CA ALA A 9 22.85 34.08 18.45
C ALA A 9 23.24 32.75 17.75
N SER A 10 22.43 31.70 17.90
CA SER A 10 22.64 30.41 17.26
C SER A 10 21.32 29.66 17.07
N TRP A 11 21.26 28.85 16.02
CA TRP A 11 20.09 28.03 15.67
C TRP A 11 20.49 26.56 15.69
N THR A 12 19.60 25.70 16.17
CA THR A 12 19.75 24.24 16.06
C THR A 12 18.52 23.62 15.40
N VAL A 13 18.75 22.60 14.58
CA VAL A 13 17.71 21.75 13.98
C VAL A 13 17.81 20.39 14.62
N SER A 14 16.70 19.88 15.15
CA SER A 14 16.66 18.55 15.76
C SER A 14 16.37 17.50 14.69
N ILE A 15 17.26 16.51 14.56
CA ILE A 15 17.11 15.37 13.67
C ILE A 15 17.14 14.11 14.53
N SER A 16 15.99 13.45 14.66
CA SER A 16 15.77 12.36 15.61
C SER A 16 16.14 12.77 17.05
N ASP A 17 17.23 12.25 17.59
CA ASP A 17 17.76 12.46 18.94
C ASP A 17 18.99 13.40 18.97
N GLN A 18 19.38 14.00 17.84
CA GLN A 18 20.53 14.89 17.74
C GLN A 18 20.15 16.32 17.39
N GLU A 19 20.77 17.28 18.08
CA GLU A 19 20.68 18.71 17.77
C GLU A 19 21.85 19.16 16.90
N ILE A 20 21.52 19.79 15.78
CA ILE A 20 22.49 20.20 14.76
C ILE A 20 22.51 21.73 14.63
N PRO A 21 23.65 22.40 14.82
CA PRO A 21 23.72 23.85 14.67
C PRO A 21 23.65 24.28 13.20
N VAL A 22 22.91 25.37 12.94
CA VAL A 22 22.74 26.01 11.64
C VAL A 22 22.85 27.54 11.77
N GLU A 23 23.18 28.22 10.67
CA GLU A 23 23.33 29.68 10.58
C GLU A 23 22.28 30.27 9.63
N VAL A 24 21.78 31.47 9.92
CA VAL A 24 20.89 32.21 9.01
C VAL A 24 21.77 33.00 8.04
N VAL A 25 21.60 32.81 6.73
CA VAL A 25 22.53 33.34 5.71
C VAL A 25 21.88 34.35 4.75
N GLY A 26 20.54 34.44 4.73
CA GLY A 26 19.81 35.38 3.88
C GLY A 26 19.42 36.69 4.61
N PRO A 27 19.35 37.84 3.91
CA PRO A 27 19.04 39.12 4.54
C PRO A 27 17.59 39.14 5.05
N ALA A 28 17.44 39.09 6.38
CA ALA A 28 16.18 39.03 7.11
C ALA A 28 15.41 40.38 7.15
N GLY A 29 15.20 40.99 5.98
CA GLY A 29 14.57 42.33 5.87
C GLY A 29 13.23 42.38 5.13
N ASP A 30 12.90 41.39 4.29
CA ASP A 30 11.68 41.40 3.46
C ASP A 30 10.67 40.34 3.94
N PRO A 31 9.48 40.73 4.43
CA PRO A 31 8.47 39.80 4.95
C PRO A 31 7.84 38.91 3.88
N HIS A 32 7.96 39.25 2.60
CA HIS A 32 7.40 38.47 1.49
C HIS A 32 8.38 37.45 0.91
N LYS A 33 9.65 37.46 1.32
CA LYS A 33 10.65 36.49 0.90
C LYS A 33 10.84 35.38 1.95
N PRO A 34 11.10 34.14 1.54
CA PRO A 34 11.37 33.06 2.48
C PRO A 34 12.76 33.21 3.12
N LEU A 35 12.93 32.62 4.30
CA LEU A 35 14.13 32.77 5.12
C LEU A 35 15.16 31.70 4.77
N GLU A 36 16.42 32.07 4.55
CA GLU A 36 17.48 31.12 4.19
C GLU A 36 18.38 30.77 5.37
N VAL A 37 18.50 29.48 5.65
CA VAL A 37 19.40 28.90 6.65
C VAL A 37 20.38 27.96 5.98
N ALA A 38 21.61 27.91 6.50
CA ALA A 38 22.60 26.96 6.03
C ALA A 38 23.38 26.30 7.15
N ARG A 39 23.93 25.14 6.85
CA ARG A 39 25.00 24.52 7.64
C ARG A 39 26.26 24.45 6.80
N ARG A 40 27.35 24.99 7.33
CA ARG A 40 28.67 24.96 6.69
C ARG A 40 29.42 23.69 7.09
N PHE A 41 30.10 23.10 6.12
CA PHE A 41 30.98 21.95 6.25
C PHE A 41 32.29 22.27 5.51
N GLY A 42 33.24 22.91 6.19
CA GLY A 42 34.44 23.45 5.54
C GLY A 42 34.09 24.57 4.56
N ASP A 43 34.56 24.47 3.32
CA ASP A 43 34.32 25.46 2.25
C ASP A 43 32.94 25.31 1.56
N GLU A 44 32.18 24.27 1.89
CA GLU A 44 30.86 23.99 1.33
C GLU A 44 29.74 24.35 2.31
N ALA A 45 28.60 24.81 1.78
CA ALA A 45 27.43 25.18 2.59
C ALA A 45 26.15 24.57 2.03
N LEU A 46 25.45 23.78 2.85
CA LEU A 46 24.11 23.28 2.53
C LEU A 46 23.09 24.35 2.93
N THR A 47 22.40 24.95 1.95
CA THR A 47 21.48 26.08 2.16
C THR A 47 20.03 25.66 1.87
N ARG A 48 19.05 26.13 2.66
CA ARG A 48 17.63 25.89 2.44
C ARG A 48 16.75 27.09 2.79
N THR A 49 15.71 27.25 1.98
CA THR A 49 14.69 28.29 2.04
C THR A 49 13.47 27.82 2.85
N MET A 50 13.11 28.54 3.91
CA MET A 50 11.97 28.26 4.80
C MET A 50 10.84 29.27 4.60
N LEU A 51 9.62 28.78 4.34
CA LEU A 51 8.40 29.59 4.35
C LEU A 51 7.92 29.71 5.81
N ALA A 52 7.68 30.94 6.28
CA ALA A 52 7.16 31.17 7.62
C ALA A 52 5.63 31.18 7.57
N GLY A 53 4.97 30.27 8.32
CA GLY A 53 3.53 30.33 8.57
C GLY A 53 3.15 31.47 9.54
N PRO A 54 1.84 31.80 9.67
CA PRO A 54 1.35 32.80 10.60
C PRO A 54 1.71 32.51 12.07
N VAL A 55 1.71 33.54 12.91
CA VAL A 55 2.04 33.44 14.33
C VAL A 55 1.04 32.54 15.06
N GLY A 56 1.50 31.41 15.60
CA GLY A 56 0.69 30.49 16.43
C GLY A 56 0.56 29.06 15.88
N GLN A 57 1.03 28.78 14.67
CA GLN A 57 0.90 27.46 14.05
C GLN A 57 2.10 26.54 14.41
N GLN A 58 1.83 25.30 14.85
CA GLN A 58 2.86 24.27 14.99
C GLN A 58 3.13 23.63 13.62
N ALA A 59 4.41 23.55 13.23
CA ALA A 59 4.84 22.85 12.02
C ALA A 59 5.40 21.47 12.39
N GLN A 60 4.99 20.43 11.67
CA GLN A 60 5.53 19.07 11.80
C GLN A 60 6.26 18.66 10.51
N ILE A 61 7.43 18.02 10.67
CA ILE A 61 8.42 17.69 9.62
C ILE A 61 8.35 16.17 9.34
N THR A 62 8.33 15.70 8.09
CA THR A 62 7.98 14.32 7.65
C THR A 62 8.87 13.51 6.63
N THR A 63 10.15 13.82 6.30
CA THR A 63 11.25 12.96 5.60
C THR A 63 11.85 13.12 4.11
N LEU A 64 13.13 13.49 3.82
CA LEU A 64 13.75 13.95 2.53
C LEU A 64 15.26 13.68 2.53
N LEU A 65 15.72 12.65 1.82
CA LEU A 65 17.03 11.98 1.89
C LEU A 65 18.31 12.80 1.54
N VAL A 66 19.47 12.36 2.06
CA VAL A 66 20.85 12.76 1.68
C VAL A 66 21.63 11.54 1.16
N ARG A 67 22.60 11.82 0.29
CA ARG A 67 23.48 10.89 -0.44
C ARG A 67 24.84 10.81 0.24
N ASP A 68 25.48 9.65 0.12
CA ASP A 68 26.82 9.30 0.62
C ASP A 68 26.98 9.33 2.14
N GLY A 69 26.27 8.41 2.81
CA GLY A 69 26.57 8.01 4.19
C GLY A 69 25.86 8.80 5.29
N ASP A 70 25.27 9.96 4.99
CA ASP A 70 24.48 10.75 5.96
C ASP A 70 23.03 10.97 5.48
N ARG A 71 22.09 11.02 6.44
CA ARG A 71 20.62 10.94 6.27
C ARG A 71 19.98 12.32 6.03
N ALA A 72 18.78 12.39 5.44
CA ALA A 72 17.94 13.61 5.54
C ALA A 72 16.41 13.42 5.61
N LEU A 73 15.71 14.54 5.92
CA LEU A 73 14.28 14.71 6.29
C LEU A 73 13.45 15.82 5.48
N GLU A 74 12.13 15.59 5.19
CA GLU A 74 11.04 16.24 4.35
C GLU A 74 10.18 16.94 5.36
N LEU A 75 9.35 17.85 4.90
CA LEU A 75 8.18 18.30 5.62
C LEU A 75 6.97 18.23 4.71
N THR A 76 5.84 17.75 5.22
CA THR A 76 4.53 18.07 4.63
C THR A 76 3.74 18.94 5.60
N HIS A 77 3.16 20.04 5.10
CA HIS A 77 2.31 20.95 5.86
C HIS A 77 0.85 20.49 5.80
N ASP A 78 0.12 20.65 6.91
CA ASP A 78 -1.34 20.57 6.93
C ASP A 78 -1.94 21.98 7.09
N MET A 79 -2.99 22.27 6.32
CA MET A 79 -3.64 23.58 6.18
C MET A 79 -5.12 23.44 6.52
N THR A 80 -5.45 23.18 7.77
CA THR A 80 -6.85 23.27 8.23
C THR A 80 -6.96 23.76 9.68
N GLU A 81 -6.90 25.08 9.88
CA GLU A 81 -7.70 25.72 10.94
C GLU A 81 -8.25 27.06 10.42
N ARG A 82 -9.58 27.17 10.41
CA ARG A 82 -10.29 28.46 10.31
C ARG A 82 -10.26 29.11 11.69
N PRO A 83 -10.07 30.44 11.81
CA PRO A 83 -9.94 31.10 13.10
C PRO A 83 -11.30 31.22 13.81
N GLY A 84 -11.36 30.80 15.08
CA GLY A 84 -12.44 31.20 15.98
C GLY A 84 -12.91 30.16 17.00
N GLN A 85 -12.06 29.66 17.89
CA GLN A 85 -12.46 29.27 19.25
C GLN A 85 -11.28 29.44 20.22
N GLU A 86 -11.40 30.39 21.15
CA GLU A 86 -10.57 30.46 22.35
C GLU A 86 -11.11 29.44 23.37
N HIS A 87 -10.25 28.76 24.14
CA HIS A 87 -10.17 28.97 25.59
C HIS A 87 -9.06 28.14 26.29
N HIS A 88 -8.34 28.88 27.13
CA HIS A 88 -7.63 28.57 28.38
C HIS A 88 -6.31 27.79 28.46
N ARG A 89 -5.30 28.59 28.88
CA ARG A 89 -4.03 28.28 29.52
C ARG A 89 -4.14 27.24 30.65
N ASN A 90 -3.18 26.30 30.67
CA ASN A 90 -2.37 26.02 31.87
C ASN A 90 -1.07 25.30 31.47
N SER A 91 0.07 25.95 31.72
CA SER A 91 1.41 25.36 31.61
C SER A 91 1.81 24.71 32.94
N PRO A 92 2.62 23.63 32.91
CA PRO A 92 3.73 23.57 33.85
C PRO A 92 5.08 23.22 33.21
N ARG A 93 6.10 23.74 33.89
CA ARG A 93 7.55 23.79 33.62
C ARG A 93 8.21 22.42 33.42
N ALA A 94 9.16 22.35 32.47
CA ALA A 94 10.10 21.24 32.35
C ALA A 94 11.33 21.45 33.25
N LEU A 95 11.69 20.39 33.99
CA LEU A 95 12.88 20.28 34.82
C LEU A 95 14.07 19.85 33.95
N VAL A 96 15.21 20.53 34.08
CA VAL A 96 16.50 20.15 33.46
C VAL A 96 17.29 19.30 34.47
N ARG A 97 17.74 18.10 34.06
CA ARG A 97 18.82 17.37 34.72
C ARG A 97 19.90 17.02 33.72
N ALA A 98 21.09 17.55 33.96
CA ALA A 98 22.31 17.25 33.23
C ALA A 98 22.93 15.94 33.72
N ALA A 99 23.51 15.15 32.81
CA ALA A 99 24.48 14.12 33.15
C ALA A 99 25.67 14.18 32.17
N THR A 100 26.85 14.27 32.75
CA THR A 100 28.18 14.47 32.17
C THR A 100 28.75 13.20 31.53
N ARG A 101 29.53 13.37 30.45
CA ARG A 101 30.28 12.31 29.75
C ARG A 101 31.54 11.86 30.53
N GLY A 102 31.87 10.58 30.42
CA GLY A 102 33.18 9.96 30.68
C GLY A 102 33.38 8.71 29.81
N PRO A 103 34.63 8.24 29.55
CA PRO A 103 34.99 7.68 28.24
C PRO A 103 35.18 6.15 28.15
N ALA A 104 35.00 5.67 26.91
CA ALA A 104 35.60 4.51 26.22
C ALA A 104 35.65 3.13 26.91
N THR A 105 35.15 2.09 26.22
CA THR A 105 35.92 0.89 25.79
C THR A 105 35.00 -0.07 25.01
N GLY A 106 35.61 -0.84 24.12
CA GLY A 106 34.98 -1.35 22.91
C GLY A 106 34.10 -2.59 23.04
N VAL A 107 33.22 -2.73 22.04
CA VAL A 107 32.80 -4.00 21.44
C VAL A 107 32.61 -3.67 19.95
N GLY A 108 33.20 -4.47 19.07
CA GLY A 108 33.29 -4.21 17.63
C GLY A 108 31.93 -4.08 16.93
N PRO A 109 31.90 -3.52 15.71
CA PRO A 109 30.66 -3.37 14.95
C PRO A 109 30.10 -4.76 14.63
N VAL A 110 28.98 -5.10 15.26
CA VAL A 110 28.06 -6.11 14.73
C VAL A 110 27.43 -5.49 13.49
N HIS A 111 27.95 -5.86 12.32
CA HIS A 111 27.35 -5.54 11.04
C HIS A 111 25.97 -6.21 10.95
N CYS A 112 24.91 -5.45 11.21
CA CYS A 112 23.57 -5.76 10.72
C CYS A 112 23.38 -5.04 9.39
N SER A 113 23.85 -5.65 8.30
CA SER A 113 23.53 -5.20 6.95
C SER A 113 22.06 -5.53 6.65
N TRP A 114 21.29 -4.49 6.34
CA TRP A 114 20.10 -4.62 5.51
C TRP A 114 20.56 -4.48 4.07
N GLU A 115 21.05 -5.57 3.47
CA GLU A 115 21.20 -5.61 2.02
C GLU A 115 19.82 -5.77 1.40
N THR A 116 19.38 -4.68 0.79
CA THR A 116 18.44 -4.68 -0.33
C THR A 116 18.92 -5.71 -1.35
N ALA A 117 18.28 -6.88 -1.40
CA ALA A 117 18.44 -7.81 -2.50
C ALA A 117 17.72 -7.25 -3.75
N ILE A 118 18.25 -6.16 -4.31
CA ILE A 118 18.22 -5.92 -5.75
C ILE A 118 19.52 -6.54 -6.26
N GLY A 119 19.50 -7.85 -6.43
CA GLY A 119 20.52 -8.51 -7.21
C GLY A 119 20.19 -8.30 -8.69
N TYR A 120 20.95 -7.43 -9.36
CA TYR A 120 21.31 -7.72 -10.75
C TYR A 120 22.27 -8.92 -10.73
N GLY A 121 21.71 -10.09 -10.44
CA GLY A 121 22.37 -11.36 -10.66
C GLY A 121 22.12 -11.72 -12.11
N SER A 122 23.13 -11.56 -12.96
CA SER A 122 23.30 -12.42 -14.14
C SER A 122 23.57 -13.84 -13.64
N GLY A 123 22.54 -14.46 -13.08
CA GLY A 123 22.55 -15.83 -12.58
C GLY A 123 21.78 -16.67 -13.57
N THR A 124 22.51 -17.47 -14.34
CA THR A 124 21.97 -18.58 -15.13
C THR A 124 20.95 -19.36 -14.31
N GLY A 125 19.74 -19.50 -14.85
CA GLY A 125 18.61 -20.12 -14.20
C GLY A 125 18.95 -21.49 -13.61
N GLY A 126 18.81 -21.60 -12.29
CA GLY A 126 18.66 -22.89 -11.64
C GLY A 126 17.25 -23.38 -11.93
N SER A 127 17.11 -24.16 -13.01
CA SER A 127 15.88 -24.85 -13.35
C SER A 127 15.37 -25.65 -12.15
N ALA A 128 14.13 -25.41 -11.73
CA ALA A 128 13.35 -26.50 -11.17
C ALA A 128 13.15 -27.48 -12.33
N GLY A 129 14.09 -28.42 -12.49
CA GLY A 129 14.15 -29.38 -13.58
C GLY A 129 13.04 -30.43 -13.49
N GLY A 130 11.79 -30.01 -13.58
CA GLY A 130 10.76 -30.81 -14.21
C GLY A 130 10.91 -30.57 -15.69
N THR A 131 11.54 -31.48 -16.41
CA THR A 131 11.64 -31.40 -17.87
C THR A 131 10.23 -31.25 -18.44
N MET A 132 9.91 -30.11 -19.05
CA MET A 132 8.69 -29.88 -19.84
C MET A 132 8.62 -30.77 -21.11
N ARG A 133 9.37 -31.88 -21.15
CA ARG A 133 9.40 -32.82 -22.26
C ARG A 133 8.04 -33.49 -22.37
N GLY A 134 7.34 -33.21 -23.47
CA GLY A 134 6.08 -33.87 -23.83
C GLY A 134 4.80 -33.12 -23.42
N MET A 135 4.91 -31.92 -22.83
CA MET A 135 3.74 -31.05 -22.59
C MET A 135 3.55 -30.10 -23.78
N ASN A 136 2.30 -29.85 -24.18
CA ASN A 136 1.99 -28.77 -25.11
C ASN A 136 2.26 -27.44 -24.40
N VAL A 137 3.32 -26.74 -24.79
CA VAL A 137 3.67 -25.42 -24.25
C VAL A 137 3.13 -24.36 -25.20
N ARG A 138 2.24 -23.49 -24.70
CA ARG A 138 1.72 -22.36 -25.48
C ARG A 138 2.79 -21.27 -25.58
N GLU A 139 3.17 -20.87 -26.80
CA GLU A 139 4.04 -19.72 -27.03
C GLU A 139 3.21 -18.44 -27.09
N LEU A 140 3.62 -17.41 -26.33
CA LEU A 140 2.97 -16.11 -26.25
C LEU A 140 4.01 -15.00 -26.43
N GLY A 141 3.71 -14.05 -27.31
CA GLY A 141 4.45 -12.79 -27.38
C GLY A 141 4.23 -11.96 -26.10
N PRO A 142 5.18 -11.13 -25.66
CA PRO A 142 5.02 -10.26 -24.48
C PRO A 142 3.76 -9.39 -24.51
N SER A 143 3.38 -8.87 -25.68
CA SER A 143 2.14 -8.10 -25.86
C SER A 143 0.87 -8.94 -25.69
N GLN A 144 0.87 -10.20 -26.15
CA GLN A 144 -0.27 -11.11 -25.97
C GLN A 144 -0.43 -11.50 -24.49
N ALA A 145 0.68 -11.78 -23.80
CA ALA A 145 0.67 -12.06 -22.37
C ALA A 145 0.18 -10.85 -21.56
N ARG A 146 0.63 -9.63 -21.89
CA ARG A 146 0.11 -8.39 -21.30
C ARG A 146 -1.40 -8.25 -21.50
N LEU A 147 -1.89 -8.43 -22.72
CA LEU A 147 -3.33 -8.35 -23.03
C LEU A 147 -4.13 -9.37 -22.23
N LEU A 148 -3.65 -10.61 -22.12
CA LEU A 148 -4.26 -11.64 -21.28
C LEU A 148 -4.32 -11.22 -19.80
N ARG A 149 -3.20 -10.74 -19.23
CA ARG A 149 -3.16 -10.24 -17.85
C ARG A 149 -4.15 -9.10 -17.61
N ALA A 150 -4.22 -8.15 -18.55
CA ALA A 150 -5.09 -6.99 -18.46
C ALA A 150 -6.56 -7.38 -18.59
N TRP A 151 -6.88 -8.26 -19.55
CA TRP A 151 -8.22 -8.80 -19.74
C TRP A 151 -8.69 -9.59 -18.52
N SER A 152 -7.88 -10.52 -18.01
CA SER A 152 -8.19 -11.36 -16.84
C SER A 152 -8.51 -10.53 -15.58
N GLN A 153 -7.82 -9.40 -15.39
CA GLN A 153 -8.09 -8.47 -14.29
C GLN A 153 -9.25 -7.49 -14.58
N GLY A 154 -9.86 -7.53 -15.76
CA GLY A 154 -10.91 -6.60 -16.17
C GLY A 154 -10.42 -5.16 -16.35
N VAL A 155 -9.13 -4.95 -16.62
CA VAL A 155 -8.52 -3.63 -16.87
C VAL A 155 -8.22 -3.38 -18.36
N SER A 156 -8.68 -4.28 -19.24
CA SER A 156 -8.67 -4.15 -20.69
C SER A 156 -9.87 -4.91 -21.30
N GLY A 157 -10.25 -4.57 -22.52
CA GLY A 157 -11.36 -5.18 -23.28
C GLY A 157 -12.73 -4.98 -22.63
N ASP A 158 -13.72 -5.77 -23.06
CA ASP A 158 -15.13 -5.57 -22.65
C ASP A 158 -15.52 -6.25 -21.32
N LEU A 159 -14.56 -6.84 -20.62
CA LEU A 159 -14.83 -7.60 -19.40
C LEU A 159 -15.06 -6.65 -18.21
N ARG A 160 -16.31 -6.23 -17.99
CA ARG A 160 -16.71 -5.35 -16.89
C ARG A 160 -17.83 -5.93 -16.05
N ALA A 161 -17.66 -5.88 -14.73
CA ALA A 161 -18.69 -6.28 -13.78
C ALA A 161 -19.67 -5.13 -13.49
N THR A 162 -20.92 -5.48 -13.15
CA THR A 162 -21.97 -4.50 -12.84
C THR A 162 -22.16 -4.28 -11.34
N SER A 163 -21.38 -4.96 -10.49
CA SER A 163 -21.38 -4.80 -9.03
C SER A 163 -19.96 -4.84 -8.48
N ALA A 164 -19.74 -4.19 -7.32
CA ALA A 164 -18.46 -4.25 -6.63
C ALA A 164 -18.10 -5.69 -6.22
N SER A 165 -19.07 -6.48 -5.76
CA SER A 165 -18.86 -7.90 -5.43
C SER A 165 -18.37 -8.71 -6.61
N ALA A 166 -18.98 -8.57 -7.79
CA ALA A 166 -18.57 -9.29 -8.99
C ALA A 166 -17.16 -8.89 -9.48
N VAL A 167 -16.72 -7.65 -9.23
CA VAL A 167 -15.32 -7.25 -9.45
C VAL A 167 -14.38 -8.04 -8.54
N LEU A 168 -14.71 -8.11 -7.24
CA LEU A 168 -13.87 -8.77 -6.24
C LEU A 168 -13.94 -10.30 -6.31
N GLU A 169 -15.03 -10.89 -6.78
CA GLU A 169 -15.11 -12.32 -7.08
C GLU A 169 -14.15 -12.70 -8.22
N ARG A 170 -13.99 -11.83 -9.22
CA ARG A 170 -13.07 -12.04 -10.35
C ARG A 170 -11.62 -11.82 -9.97
N CYS A 171 -11.31 -10.68 -9.36
CA CYS A 171 -9.92 -10.29 -9.07
C CYS A 171 -9.42 -10.77 -7.69
N LEU A 172 -10.30 -11.42 -6.93
CA LEU A 172 -10.15 -11.85 -5.53
C LEU A 172 -9.92 -10.74 -4.51
N ALA A 173 -9.10 -9.75 -4.81
CA ALA A 173 -8.73 -8.71 -3.88
C ALA A 173 -8.34 -7.42 -4.59
N VAL A 174 -8.52 -6.26 -3.95
CA VAL A 174 -7.97 -4.96 -4.37
C VAL A 174 -7.21 -4.30 -3.23
N GLN A 175 -5.96 -3.90 -3.46
CA GLN A 175 -5.15 -3.27 -2.41
C GLN A 175 -5.82 -1.99 -1.91
N ALA A 176 -5.93 -1.87 -0.59
CA ALA A 176 -6.75 -0.87 0.10
C ALA A 176 -6.01 -0.24 1.28
N GLN A 177 -4.73 0.05 1.10
CA GLN A 177 -3.98 0.89 2.04
C GLN A 177 -4.61 2.29 2.07
N ASP A 178 -4.92 2.84 0.90
CA ASP A 178 -5.87 3.93 0.69
C ASP A 178 -7.20 3.34 0.19
N LEU A 179 -8.27 3.57 0.95
CA LEU A 179 -9.59 3.01 0.65
C LEU A 179 -10.27 3.69 -0.55
N ARG A 180 -10.02 4.99 -0.78
CA ARG A 180 -10.55 5.71 -1.95
C ARG A 180 -9.81 5.29 -3.22
N ALA A 181 -8.51 5.03 -3.12
CA ALA A 181 -7.76 4.40 -4.20
C ALA A 181 -8.32 3.01 -4.52
N ALA A 182 -8.62 2.18 -3.51
CA ALA A 182 -9.24 0.87 -3.74
C ALA A 182 -10.61 0.97 -4.42
N ALA A 183 -11.45 1.93 -4.02
CA ALA A 183 -12.75 2.15 -4.64
C ALA A 183 -12.61 2.51 -6.14
N LEU A 184 -11.63 3.34 -6.50
CA LEU A 184 -11.26 3.59 -7.89
C LEU A 184 -10.75 2.35 -8.65
N GLY A 185 -10.04 1.45 -7.95
CA GLY A 185 -9.57 0.19 -8.52
C GLY A 185 -10.72 -0.78 -8.81
N VAL A 186 -11.77 -0.75 -7.97
CA VAL A 186 -13.03 -1.45 -8.24
C VAL A 186 -13.75 -0.83 -9.44
N ARG A 187 -13.86 0.50 -9.50
CA ARG A 187 -14.44 1.21 -10.66
C ARG A 187 -13.77 0.83 -11.97
N ALA A 188 -12.43 0.79 -12.00
CA ALA A 188 -11.68 0.50 -13.22
C ALA A 188 -12.02 -0.86 -13.86
N ARG A 189 -12.63 -1.77 -13.10
CA ARG A 189 -13.03 -3.12 -13.50
C ARG A 189 -14.54 -3.30 -13.62
N GLY A 190 -15.30 -2.24 -13.34
CA GLY A 190 -16.74 -2.24 -13.35
C GLY A 190 -17.33 -1.35 -14.45
N SER A 191 -18.65 -1.41 -14.59
CA SER A 191 -19.42 -0.51 -15.45
C SER A 191 -20.54 0.13 -14.63
N GLY A 192 -20.65 1.46 -14.70
CA GLY A 192 -21.71 2.22 -14.04
C GLY A 192 -21.63 2.31 -12.51
N LEU A 193 -20.63 1.69 -11.87
CA LEU A 193 -20.45 1.73 -10.41
C LEU A 193 -20.23 3.16 -9.90
N THR A 194 -20.66 3.46 -8.68
CA THR A 194 -20.38 4.72 -7.96
C THR A 194 -19.50 4.47 -6.73
N GLU A 195 -18.92 5.52 -6.15
CA GLU A 195 -18.18 5.39 -4.89
C GLU A 195 -19.11 4.82 -3.80
N ALA A 196 -20.34 5.33 -3.71
CA ALA A 196 -21.38 4.87 -2.80
C ALA A 196 -21.67 3.36 -2.92
N ASP A 197 -21.64 2.77 -4.13
CA ASP A 197 -21.83 1.32 -4.30
C ASP A 197 -20.74 0.50 -3.60
N VAL A 198 -19.48 0.94 -3.67
CA VAL A 198 -18.36 0.24 -3.02
C VAL A 198 -18.48 0.35 -1.50
N PHE A 199 -18.80 1.52 -0.97
CA PHE A 199 -18.98 1.71 0.48
C PHE A 199 -20.24 1.03 1.01
N ARG A 200 -21.31 0.95 0.22
CA ARG A 200 -22.51 0.16 0.53
C ARG A 200 -22.19 -1.33 0.63
N ALA A 201 -21.37 -1.85 -0.27
CA ALA A 201 -20.89 -3.23 -0.25
C ALA A 201 -20.03 -3.55 1.00
N LEU A 202 -19.17 -2.62 1.43
CA LEU A 202 -18.35 -2.74 2.66
C LEU A 202 -19.15 -2.58 3.96
N GLY A 203 -20.20 -1.74 3.92
CA GLY A 203 -20.96 -1.31 5.09
C GLY A 203 -22.29 -2.05 5.24
N ALA A 204 -23.31 -1.57 4.53
CA ALA A 204 -24.70 -2.03 4.70
C ALA A 204 -24.91 -3.47 4.24
N GLU A 205 -24.34 -3.85 3.09
CA GLU A 205 -24.51 -5.19 2.51
C GLU A 205 -23.54 -6.21 3.10
N ARG A 206 -22.38 -5.76 3.59
CA ARG A 206 -21.30 -6.61 4.13
C ARG A 206 -20.88 -7.72 3.16
N SER A 207 -21.06 -7.47 1.86
CA SER A 207 -20.67 -8.40 0.79
C SER A 207 -19.16 -8.34 0.55
N LEU A 208 -18.52 -7.22 0.92
CA LEU A 208 -17.08 -7.02 0.89
C LEU A 208 -16.54 -6.67 2.28
N VAL A 209 -15.26 -6.93 2.52
CA VAL A 209 -14.57 -6.50 3.75
C VAL A 209 -13.17 -6.01 3.45
N ARG A 210 -12.77 -4.94 4.15
CA ARG A 210 -11.39 -4.47 4.20
C ARG A 210 -10.64 -5.21 5.31
N GLY A 211 -9.42 -5.66 5.06
CA GLY A 211 -8.62 -6.37 6.07
C GLY A 211 -7.16 -6.52 5.70
N TRP A 212 -6.34 -7.00 6.64
CA TRP A 212 -4.93 -7.31 6.39
C TRP A 212 -4.80 -8.72 5.80
N PHE A 213 -4.36 -8.81 4.55
CA PHE A 213 -4.26 -10.07 3.80
C PHE A 213 -2.86 -10.23 3.20
N MET A 214 -2.75 -10.24 1.87
CA MET A 214 -1.53 -10.53 1.15
C MET A 214 -0.39 -9.62 1.60
N ARG A 215 0.76 -10.25 1.93
CA ARG A 215 1.97 -9.59 2.45
C ARG A 215 1.75 -8.75 3.73
N GLY A 216 0.61 -8.89 4.39
CA GLY A 216 0.24 -8.11 5.58
C GLY A 216 -0.21 -6.68 5.30
N THR A 217 -0.52 -6.37 4.03
CA THR A 217 -1.09 -5.07 3.60
C THR A 217 -2.62 -5.13 3.58
N LEU A 218 -3.26 -3.96 3.54
CA LEU A 218 -4.72 -3.88 3.49
C LEU A 218 -5.26 -4.19 2.08
N TYR A 219 -6.31 -5.00 2.01
CA TYR A 219 -7.09 -5.26 0.78
C TYR A 219 -8.59 -5.21 1.09
N ILE A 220 -9.39 -4.96 0.06
CA ILE A 220 -10.80 -5.34 0.00
C ILE A 220 -10.88 -6.74 -0.62
N VAL A 221 -11.66 -7.63 -0.02
CA VAL A 221 -11.96 -8.99 -0.52
C VAL A 221 -13.46 -9.30 -0.36
N PRO A 222 -14.01 -10.31 -1.05
CA PRO A 222 -15.35 -10.81 -0.74
C PRO A 222 -15.44 -11.28 0.72
N ALA A 223 -16.52 -10.92 1.41
CA ALA A 223 -16.69 -11.27 2.83
C ALA A 223 -16.73 -12.78 3.06
N ALA A 224 -17.25 -13.55 2.08
CA ALA A 224 -17.27 -15.01 2.10
C ALA A 224 -15.87 -15.64 2.10
N ASP A 225 -14.87 -14.93 1.58
CA ASP A 225 -13.49 -15.42 1.47
C ASP A 225 -12.59 -14.96 2.63
N ALA A 226 -13.03 -13.96 3.40
CA ALA A 226 -12.20 -13.33 4.42
C ALA A 226 -11.71 -14.30 5.51
N GLY A 227 -12.57 -15.25 5.92
CA GLY A 227 -12.24 -16.23 6.96
C GLY A 227 -11.09 -17.14 6.58
N TRP A 228 -11.18 -17.81 5.43
CA TRP A 228 -10.16 -18.75 4.97
C TRP A 228 -8.88 -18.05 4.53
N LEU A 229 -8.98 -16.85 3.91
CA LEU A 229 -7.81 -16.03 3.58
C LEU A 229 -7.05 -15.62 4.85
N ARG A 230 -7.77 -15.22 5.91
CA ARG A 230 -7.17 -14.91 7.21
C ARG A 230 -6.48 -16.14 7.79
N GLU A 231 -7.14 -17.29 7.82
CA GLU A 231 -6.56 -18.53 8.39
C GLU A 231 -5.29 -18.97 7.65
N LEU A 232 -5.27 -18.81 6.33
CA LEU A 232 -4.09 -19.09 5.52
C LEU A 232 -2.95 -18.10 5.77
N LEU A 233 -3.24 -16.80 5.84
CA LEU A 233 -2.21 -15.74 5.81
C LEU A 233 -1.78 -15.26 7.20
N ALA A 234 -2.68 -15.25 8.19
CA ALA A 234 -2.42 -14.69 9.51
C ALA A 234 -1.27 -15.35 10.29
N PRO A 235 -1.06 -16.68 10.27
CA PRO A 235 -0.01 -17.32 11.08
C PRO A 235 1.38 -16.74 10.82
N GLN A 236 1.74 -16.53 9.56
CA GLN A 236 3.03 -15.93 9.20
C GLN A 236 3.11 -14.43 9.53
N LEU A 237 1.99 -13.71 9.42
CA LEU A 237 1.93 -12.28 9.72
C LEU A 237 2.06 -12.01 11.23
N LEU A 238 1.45 -12.87 12.05
CA LEU A 238 1.57 -12.83 13.51
C LEU A 238 3.03 -13.12 13.92
N ARG A 239 3.65 -14.18 13.40
CA ARG A 239 5.07 -14.49 13.65
C ARG A 239 6.00 -13.33 13.28
N ARG A 240 5.80 -12.72 12.11
CA ARG A 240 6.59 -11.54 11.69
C ARG A 240 6.39 -10.32 12.60
N SER A 241 5.28 -10.25 13.32
CA SER A 241 4.96 -9.13 14.21
C SER A 241 5.53 -9.31 15.63
N GLU A 242 5.99 -10.50 16.02
CA GLU A 242 6.49 -10.80 17.39
C GLU A 242 7.64 -9.91 17.82
N ARG A 243 8.59 -9.65 16.92
CA ARG A 243 9.69 -8.70 17.19
C ARG A 243 9.13 -7.31 17.48
N ARG A 244 8.17 -6.85 16.68
CA ARG A 244 7.59 -5.52 16.83
C ARG A 244 6.78 -5.40 18.11
N TYR A 245 6.07 -6.45 18.53
CA TYR A 245 5.38 -6.48 19.82
C TYR A 245 6.38 -6.29 20.98
N ARG A 246 7.52 -6.98 20.96
CA ARG A 246 8.58 -6.79 21.98
C ARG A 246 9.16 -5.38 21.99
N GLU A 247 9.42 -4.78 20.83
CA GLU A 247 9.91 -3.40 20.72
C GLU A 247 8.91 -2.37 21.28
N LEU A 248 7.61 -2.69 21.26
CA LEU A 248 6.54 -1.87 21.81
C LEU A 248 6.21 -2.20 23.27
N GLY A 249 6.97 -3.08 23.93
CA GLY A 249 6.69 -3.51 25.30
C GLY A 249 5.44 -4.39 25.45
N LEU A 250 4.94 -4.98 24.37
CA LEU A 250 3.75 -5.84 24.37
C LEU A 250 4.14 -7.31 24.62
N GLY A 251 4.12 -7.70 25.90
CA GLY A 251 4.26 -9.10 26.32
C GLY A 251 2.94 -9.87 26.22
N ALA A 252 2.96 -11.15 26.64
CA ALA A 252 1.77 -12.01 26.55
C ALA A 252 0.59 -11.45 27.36
N ALA A 253 0.85 -10.83 28.52
CA ALA A 253 -0.17 -10.22 29.36
C ALA A 253 -0.81 -8.99 28.69
N GLU A 254 0.01 -8.09 28.12
CA GLU A 254 -0.46 -6.87 27.46
C GLU A 254 -1.24 -7.20 26.17
N LEU A 255 -0.78 -8.19 25.41
CA LEU A 255 -1.48 -8.67 24.22
C LEU A 255 -2.84 -9.26 24.59
N ALA A 256 -2.89 -10.13 25.60
CA ALA A 256 -4.15 -10.72 26.07
C ALA A 256 -5.10 -9.68 26.66
N LEU A 257 -4.58 -8.68 27.38
CA LEU A 257 -5.37 -7.55 27.89
C LEU A 257 -5.94 -6.73 26.73
N GLY A 258 -5.11 -6.35 25.76
CA GLY A 258 -5.54 -5.59 24.59
C GLY A 258 -6.63 -6.32 23.78
N GLU A 259 -6.47 -7.62 23.57
CA GLU A 259 -7.48 -8.46 22.90
C GLU A 259 -8.82 -8.48 23.65
N ARG A 260 -8.82 -8.62 24.99
CA ARG A 260 -10.04 -8.58 25.80
C ARG A 260 -10.71 -7.21 25.74
N VAL A 261 -9.96 -6.13 25.99
CA VAL A 261 -10.49 -4.76 25.99
C VAL A 261 -11.11 -4.38 24.65
N ILE A 262 -10.45 -4.73 23.54
CA ILE A 262 -11.00 -4.50 22.19
C ILE A 262 -12.33 -5.27 22.03
N THR A 263 -12.35 -6.54 22.44
CA THR A 263 -13.54 -7.41 22.28
C THR A 263 -14.73 -6.88 23.07
N GLU A 264 -14.51 -6.51 24.33
CA GLU A 264 -15.55 -5.98 25.22
C GLU A 264 -16.06 -4.62 24.76
N ALA A 265 -15.15 -3.72 24.36
CA ALA A 265 -15.53 -2.40 23.85
C ALA A 265 -16.40 -2.48 22.59
N LEU A 266 -16.06 -3.38 21.67
CA LEU A 266 -16.79 -3.54 20.40
C LEU A 266 -18.13 -4.27 20.53
N ALA A 267 -18.43 -4.88 21.69
CA ALA A 267 -19.76 -5.41 21.95
C ALA A 267 -20.84 -4.30 21.98
N GLY A 268 -20.44 -3.05 22.23
CA GLY A 268 -21.32 -1.88 22.17
C GLY A 268 -21.52 -1.27 20.77
N GLY A 269 -20.84 -1.80 19.74
CA GLY A 269 -20.93 -1.31 18.36
C GLY A 269 -19.59 -0.81 17.76
N PRO A 270 -19.63 -0.20 16.57
CA PRO A 270 -18.42 0.18 15.85
C PRO A 270 -17.61 1.31 16.53
N LEU A 271 -16.32 1.07 16.75
CA LEU A 271 -15.39 2.04 17.33
C LEU A 271 -14.20 2.32 16.42
N THR A 272 -13.68 3.54 16.46
CA THR A 272 -12.41 3.92 15.83
C THR A 272 -11.22 3.39 16.61
N ARG A 273 -10.05 3.38 15.99
CA ARG A 273 -8.80 3.02 16.67
C ARG A 273 -8.52 3.94 17.87
N ASP A 274 -8.85 5.22 17.76
CA ASP A 274 -8.55 6.20 18.80
C ASP A 274 -9.48 6.02 20.01
N GLU A 275 -10.76 5.72 19.78
CA GLU A 275 -11.68 5.31 20.86
C GLU A 275 -11.24 4.00 21.52
N LEU A 276 -10.79 3.02 20.74
CA LEU A 276 -10.22 1.79 21.30
C LEU A 276 -8.96 2.07 22.13
N ALA A 277 -8.12 3.02 21.71
CA ALA A 277 -6.96 3.45 22.47
C ALA A 277 -7.33 4.11 23.80
N VAL A 278 -8.45 4.85 23.86
CA VAL A 278 -8.99 5.38 25.12
C VAL A 278 -9.38 4.23 26.05
N ARG A 279 -10.12 3.22 25.56
CA ARG A 279 -10.51 2.05 26.37
C ARG A 279 -9.31 1.26 26.89
N MET A 280 -8.28 1.10 26.06
CA MET A 280 -7.02 0.47 26.47
C MET A 280 -6.37 1.20 27.65
N LYS A 281 -6.33 2.54 27.61
CA LYS A 281 -5.75 3.35 28.70
C LYS A 281 -6.55 3.28 29.99
N GLU A 282 -7.88 3.26 29.89
CA GLU A 282 -8.78 3.09 31.05
C GLU A 282 -8.50 1.77 31.81
N GLU A 283 -8.12 0.73 31.06
CA GLU A 283 -7.79 -0.60 31.58
C GLU A 283 -6.29 -0.79 31.89
N GLY A 284 -5.51 0.30 31.90
CA GLY A 284 -4.11 0.29 32.34
C GLY A 284 -3.07 -0.11 31.29
N LEU A 285 -3.43 -0.19 30.00
CA LEU A 285 -2.46 -0.36 28.92
C LEU A 285 -1.83 0.99 28.52
N ASP A 286 -0.52 1.00 28.32
CA ASP A 286 0.17 2.11 27.66
C ASP A 286 -0.16 2.12 26.15
N ALA A 287 -1.29 2.72 25.80
CA ALA A 287 -1.78 2.81 24.43
C ALA A 287 -1.17 4.02 23.69
N SER A 288 0.13 4.25 23.83
CA SER A 288 0.88 5.32 23.16
C SER A 288 1.46 4.88 21.80
N GLY A 289 1.75 5.85 20.94
CA GLY A 289 2.38 5.63 19.65
C GLY A 289 1.66 4.60 18.77
N GLN A 290 2.36 3.52 18.42
CA GLN A 290 1.85 2.48 17.51
C GLN A 290 1.14 1.33 18.23
N VAL A 291 1.08 1.30 19.57
CA VAL A 291 0.47 0.22 20.33
C VAL A 291 -0.99 -0.05 19.92
N PRO A 292 -1.89 0.96 19.83
CA PRO A 292 -3.29 0.72 19.43
C PRO A 292 -3.41 0.07 18.04
N PHE A 293 -2.57 0.51 17.09
CA PHE A 293 -2.55 -0.08 15.75
C PHE A 293 -2.17 -1.55 15.78
N HIS A 294 -1.11 -1.90 16.52
CA HIS A 294 -0.62 -3.28 16.58
C HIS A 294 -1.58 -4.21 17.32
N LEU A 295 -2.26 -3.74 18.38
CA LEU A 295 -3.28 -4.51 19.08
C LEU A 295 -4.51 -4.75 18.19
N VAL A 296 -5.04 -3.71 17.53
CA VAL A 296 -6.17 -3.86 16.60
C VAL A 296 -5.82 -4.77 15.43
N ARG A 297 -4.65 -4.58 14.82
CA ARG A 297 -4.17 -5.44 13.73
C ARG A 297 -4.02 -6.89 14.18
N ARG A 298 -3.51 -7.13 15.39
CA ARG A 298 -3.40 -8.48 15.96
C ARG A 298 -4.78 -9.10 16.16
N SER A 299 -5.71 -8.40 16.77
CA SER A 299 -7.09 -8.87 16.95
C SER A 299 -7.76 -9.19 15.62
N ALA A 300 -7.46 -8.44 14.56
CA ALA A 300 -7.97 -8.73 13.22
C ALA A 300 -7.36 -10.00 12.62
N LEU A 301 -6.04 -10.18 12.76
CA LEU A 301 -5.34 -11.40 12.31
C LEU A 301 -5.76 -12.64 13.10
N LEU A 302 -6.11 -12.48 14.38
CA LEU A 302 -6.70 -13.53 15.22
C LEU A 302 -8.19 -13.77 14.91
N GLY A 303 -8.80 -12.93 14.08
CA GLY A 303 -10.18 -13.13 13.67
C GLY A 303 -11.24 -12.63 14.63
N VAL A 304 -10.84 -11.85 15.63
CA VAL A 304 -11.73 -11.28 16.64
C VAL A 304 -12.47 -10.06 16.09
N VAL A 305 -11.77 -9.23 15.32
CA VAL A 305 -12.31 -7.99 14.75
C VAL A 305 -12.12 -7.92 13.25
N CYS A 306 -12.90 -7.09 12.58
CA CYS A 306 -12.67 -6.68 11.20
C CYS A 306 -12.97 -5.18 11.05
N PHE A 307 -12.66 -4.61 9.88
CA PHE A 307 -13.06 -3.24 9.59
C PHE A 307 -14.59 -3.17 9.49
N GLY A 308 -15.16 -2.19 10.18
CA GLY A 308 -16.57 -1.85 10.13
C GLY A 308 -16.88 -0.75 9.12
N PRO A 309 -18.08 -0.13 9.22
CA PRO A 309 -18.47 0.97 8.34
C PRO A 309 -17.54 2.18 8.53
N VAL A 310 -17.27 2.88 7.43
CA VAL A 310 -16.54 4.15 7.50
C VAL A 310 -17.50 5.22 8.03
N ARG A 311 -17.06 6.01 9.00
CA ARG A 311 -17.84 7.12 9.55
C ARG A 311 -17.95 8.26 8.53
N GLU A 312 -18.91 9.15 8.75
CA GLU A 312 -19.12 10.33 7.90
C GLU A 312 -17.88 11.24 7.86
N ASP A 313 -17.09 11.27 8.95
CA ASP A 313 -15.81 11.98 9.06
C ASP A 313 -14.64 11.29 8.31
N GLY A 314 -14.89 10.13 7.70
CA GLY A 314 -13.90 9.34 6.97
C GLY A 314 -13.06 8.40 7.86
N CYS A 315 -13.27 8.40 9.18
CA CYS A 315 -12.53 7.51 10.06
C CYS A 315 -12.96 6.05 9.88
N ALA A 316 -11.95 5.17 9.81
CA ALA A 316 -12.18 3.73 9.82
C ALA A 316 -12.64 3.27 11.22
N THR A 317 -13.68 2.46 11.25
CA THR A 317 -14.13 1.78 12.47
C THR A 317 -13.80 0.30 12.42
N TYR A 318 -13.91 -0.35 13.58
CA TYR A 318 -13.76 -1.78 13.77
C TYR A 318 -15.02 -2.33 14.42
N VAL A 319 -15.31 -3.59 14.14
CA VAL A 319 -16.47 -4.33 14.66
C VAL A 319 -16.04 -5.75 15.00
N LEU A 320 -16.81 -6.44 15.83
CA LEU A 320 -16.61 -7.86 16.09
C LEU A 320 -16.84 -8.67 14.81
N ALA A 321 -15.85 -9.47 14.42
CA ALA A 321 -15.88 -10.22 13.17
C ALA A 321 -17.05 -11.23 13.15
N LYS A 322 -17.36 -11.85 14.28
CA LYS A 322 -18.46 -12.81 14.44
C LYS A 322 -19.85 -12.22 14.13
N ASP A 323 -20.01 -10.91 14.30
CA ASP A 323 -21.29 -10.21 14.13
C ASP A 323 -21.38 -9.53 12.74
N TRP A 324 -20.27 -9.50 12.00
CA TRP A 324 -20.14 -8.77 10.74
C TRP A 324 -19.88 -9.67 9.54
N LEU A 325 -19.06 -10.72 9.69
CA LEU A 325 -18.66 -11.62 8.63
C LEU A 325 -19.52 -12.89 8.62
N PRO A 326 -19.79 -13.47 7.44
CA PRO A 326 -20.48 -14.75 7.37
C PRO A 326 -19.63 -15.85 8.02
N ALA A 327 -20.30 -16.78 8.71
CA ALA A 327 -19.67 -18.03 9.10
C ALA A 327 -19.39 -18.85 7.82
N SER A 328 -18.13 -19.02 7.46
CA SER A 328 -17.71 -19.74 6.25
C SER A 328 -16.60 -20.73 6.58
N ALA A 329 -16.87 -22.03 6.34
CA ALA A 329 -15.87 -23.08 6.37
C ALA A 329 -15.21 -23.16 4.97
N GLY A 330 -14.45 -22.13 4.62
CA GLY A 330 -13.69 -22.11 3.36
C GLY A 330 -12.57 -23.17 3.34
N PRO A 331 -11.79 -23.24 2.26
CA PRO A 331 -10.69 -24.19 2.16
C PRO A 331 -9.65 -23.94 3.25
N SER A 332 -8.91 -24.98 3.64
CA SER A 332 -7.90 -24.89 4.70
C SER A 332 -6.58 -25.55 4.28
N GLY A 333 -5.48 -25.23 4.98
CA GLY A 333 -4.19 -25.88 4.73
C GLY A 333 -3.73 -25.78 3.28
N ALA A 334 -3.40 -26.94 2.68
CA ALA A 334 -2.96 -27.01 1.28
C ALA A 334 -4.08 -26.64 0.29
N ASP A 335 -5.33 -26.98 0.59
CA ASP A 335 -6.48 -26.64 -0.26
C ASP A 335 -6.70 -25.12 -0.33
N ALA A 336 -6.40 -24.39 0.76
CA ALA A 336 -6.47 -22.93 0.75
C ALA A 336 -5.38 -22.31 -0.14
N VAL A 337 -4.18 -22.90 -0.15
CA VAL A 337 -3.10 -22.48 -1.06
C VAL A 337 -3.50 -22.76 -2.51
N ARG A 338 -4.09 -23.94 -2.77
CA ARG A 338 -4.60 -24.35 -4.08
C ARG A 338 -5.67 -23.39 -4.60
N GLU A 339 -6.67 -23.09 -3.78
CA GLU A 339 -7.72 -22.14 -4.11
C GLU A 339 -7.14 -20.75 -4.42
N LEU A 340 -6.28 -20.24 -3.54
CA LEU A 340 -5.65 -18.94 -3.73
C LEU A 340 -4.81 -18.87 -5.01
N LEU A 341 -4.08 -19.94 -5.35
CA LEU A 341 -3.26 -20.03 -6.56
C LEU A 341 -4.13 -20.05 -7.83
N LEU A 342 -5.19 -20.86 -7.86
CA LEU A 342 -6.11 -20.91 -9.01
C LEU A 342 -6.79 -19.58 -9.25
N ARG A 343 -7.29 -18.92 -8.19
CA ARG A 343 -7.88 -17.58 -8.30
C ARG A 343 -6.84 -16.52 -8.69
N TYR A 344 -5.61 -16.65 -8.21
CA TYR A 344 -4.53 -15.77 -8.65
C TYR A 344 -4.26 -15.94 -10.15
N LEU A 345 -4.17 -17.16 -10.68
CA LEU A 345 -3.95 -17.36 -12.12
C LEU A 345 -5.17 -16.97 -12.97
N ALA A 346 -6.39 -17.12 -12.45
CA ALA A 346 -7.60 -16.61 -13.11
C ALA A 346 -7.58 -15.09 -13.25
N ALA A 347 -7.06 -14.36 -12.26
CA ALA A 347 -6.98 -12.90 -12.30
C ALA A 347 -5.70 -12.40 -12.98
N HIS A 348 -4.55 -13.01 -12.71
CA HIS A 348 -3.21 -12.50 -13.03
C HIS A 348 -2.47 -13.33 -14.08
N GLY A 349 -3.01 -14.45 -14.55
CA GLY A 349 -2.33 -15.33 -15.50
C GLY A 349 -2.15 -14.68 -16.89
N PRO A 350 -1.07 -15.02 -17.62
CA PRO A 350 0.03 -15.92 -17.23
C PRO A 350 0.93 -15.33 -16.14
N ALA A 351 1.49 -16.17 -15.26
CA ALA A 351 2.37 -15.75 -14.18
C ALA A 351 3.37 -16.84 -13.75
N THR A 352 4.38 -16.46 -12.98
CA THR A 352 5.39 -17.39 -12.43
C THR A 352 5.09 -17.80 -10.98
N VAL A 353 5.75 -18.87 -10.54
CA VAL A 353 5.79 -19.30 -9.13
C VAL A 353 6.26 -18.15 -8.22
N ALA A 354 7.24 -17.36 -8.69
CA ALA A 354 7.82 -16.27 -7.94
C ALA A 354 6.84 -15.09 -7.79
N ASP A 355 6.06 -14.82 -8.83
CA ASP A 355 5.00 -13.80 -8.78
C ASP A 355 3.96 -14.15 -7.72
N PHE A 356 3.43 -15.38 -7.74
CA PHE A 356 2.45 -15.81 -6.76
C PHE A 356 3.00 -15.84 -5.33
N ALA A 357 4.22 -16.35 -5.12
CA ALA A 357 4.84 -16.38 -3.80
C ALA A 357 5.05 -14.96 -3.26
N THR A 358 5.51 -14.05 -4.11
CA THR A 358 5.72 -12.65 -3.73
C THR A 358 4.39 -11.97 -3.43
N TRP A 359 3.42 -12.11 -4.34
CA TRP A 359 2.09 -11.51 -4.20
C TRP A 359 1.37 -12.04 -2.97
N SER A 360 1.25 -13.35 -2.77
CA SER A 360 0.57 -13.92 -1.60
C SER A 360 1.33 -13.64 -0.29
N GLY A 361 2.66 -13.58 -0.37
CA GLY A 361 3.56 -13.52 0.77
C GLY A 361 3.77 -14.87 1.46
N LEU A 362 3.27 -15.98 0.87
CA LEU A 362 3.44 -17.35 1.35
C LEU A 362 4.88 -17.86 1.13
N GLY A 363 5.27 -18.85 1.92
CA GLY A 363 6.59 -19.49 1.79
C GLY A 363 6.70 -20.31 0.51
N LEU A 364 7.84 -20.18 -0.19
CA LEU A 364 8.13 -20.91 -1.43
C LEU A 364 7.92 -22.44 -1.36
N PRO A 365 8.23 -23.15 -0.26
CA PRO A 365 8.01 -24.59 -0.20
C PRO A 365 6.54 -25.00 -0.37
N ALA A 366 5.62 -24.33 0.33
CA ALA A 366 4.18 -24.61 0.25
C ALA A 366 3.64 -24.27 -1.15
N VAL A 367 4.07 -23.12 -1.68
CA VAL A 367 3.72 -22.68 -3.04
C VAL A 367 4.18 -23.71 -4.09
N ARG A 368 5.45 -24.12 -4.06
CA ARG A 368 6.01 -25.07 -5.05
C ARG A 368 5.33 -26.43 -4.99
N SER A 369 4.96 -26.89 -3.80
CA SER A 369 4.26 -28.18 -3.62
C SER A 369 2.91 -28.18 -4.35
N VAL A 370 2.07 -27.17 -4.08
CA VAL A 370 0.75 -27.05 -4.70
C VAL A 370 0.85 -26.74 -6.19
N TRP A 371 1.81 -25.91 -6.60
CA TRP A 371 2.04 -25.61 -8.02
C TRP A 371 2.36 -26.87 -8.82
N LYS A 372 3.23 -27.73 -8.28
CA LYS A 372 3.56 -29.02 -8.89
C LYS A 372 2.33 -29.91 -9.00
N GLU A 373 1.54 -30.03 -7.93
CA GLU A 373 0.30 -30.82 -7.91
C GLU A 373 -0.69 -30.35 -8.99
N LEU A 374 -0.90 -29.04 -9.12
CA LEU A 374 -1.80 -28.47 -10.12
C LEU A 374 -1.31 -28.71 -11.55
N LEU A 375 0.00 -28.64 -11.78
CA LEU A 375 0.62 -28.91 -13.07
C LEU A 375 0.49 -30.39 -13.46
N GLU A 376 0.77 -31.30 -12.53
CA GLU A 376 0.62 -32.75 -12.73
C GLU A 376 -0.85 -33.15 -12.93
N GLY A 377 -1.78 -32.43 -12.28
CA GLY A 377 -3.22 -32.60 -12.44
C GLY A 377 -3.83 -31.91 -13.65
N GLY A 378 -3.04 -31.19 -14.47
CA GLY A 378 -3.54 -30.49 -15.67
C GLY A 378 -4.47 -29.31 -15.39
N LEU A 379 -4.47 -28.78 -14.16
CA LEU A 379 -5.28 -27.61 -13.77
C LEU A 379 -4.58 -26.29 -14.07
N ILE A 380 -3.27 -26.33 -14.33
CA ILE A 380 -2.48 -25.23 -14.86
C ILE A 380 -1.59 -25.76 -15.98
N GLU A 381 -1.30 -24.92 -16.97
CA GLU A 381 -0.51 -25.26 -18.14
C GLU A 381 0.77 -24.41 -18.20
N PRO A 382 1.90 -24.98 -18.66
CA PRO A 382 3.07 -24.19 -18.98
C PRO A 382 2.82 -23.39 -20.26
N CYS A 383 3.25 -22.14 -20.25
CA CYS A 383 3.35 -21.29 -21.43
C CYS A 383 4.72 -20.61 -21.46
N ARG A 384 5.14 -20.13 -22.64
CA ARG A 384 6.38 -19.40 -22.80
C ARG A 384 6.09 -17.98 -23.24
N VAL A 385 6.52 -17.01 -22.44
CA VAL A 385 6.35 -15.58 -22.70
C VAL A 385 7.71 -14.97 -22.99
N GLY A 386 7.96 -14.59 -24.25
CA GLY A 386 9.24 -13.98 -24.63
C GLY A 386 10.48 -14.82 -24.25
N GLY A 387 10.38 -16.16 -24.32
CA GLY A 387 11.47 -17.07 -23.96
C GLY A 387 11.49 -17.51 -22.49
N LEU A 388 10.61 -16.99 -21.64
CA LEU A 388 10.54 -17.30 -20.21
C LEU A 388 9.37 -18.24 -19.89
N ASP A 389 9.58 -19.16 -18.96
CA ASP A 389 8.56 -20.10 -18.53
C ASP A 389 7.56 -19.42 -17.58
N GLU A 390 6.30 -19.39 -17.99
CA GLU A 390 5.16 -18.91 -17.22
C GLU A 390 4.07 -19.99 -17.18
N TYR A 391 3.02 -19.76 -16.39
CA TYR A 391 1.92 -20.69 -16.24
C TYR A 391 0.60 -19.95 -16.28
N ALA A 392 -0.40 -20.59 -16.87
CA ALA A 392 -1.76 -20.06 -16.95
C ALA A 392 -2.77 -21.17 -16.63
N LEU A 393 -4.03 -20.79 -16.46
CA LEU A 393 -5.12 -21.76 -16.53
C LEU A 393 -5.26 -22.30 -17.97
N PRO A 394 -5.80 -23.51 -18.15
CA PRO A 394 -5.99 -24.11 -19.46
C PRO A 394 -6.60 -23.22 -20.53
N ALA A 395 -6.15 -23.35 -21.79
CA ALA A 395 -6.46 -22.42 -22.89
C ALA A 395 -7.97 -22.25 -23.18
N ASP A 396 -8.79 -23.25 -22.86
CA ASP A 396 -10.26 -23.18 -22.94
C ASP A 396 -10.85 -22.09 -22.01
N ALA A 397 -10.04 -21.56 -21.07
CA ALA A 397 -10.44 -20.56 -20.10
C ALA A 397 -10.36 -19.11 -20.61
N ALA A 398 -9.62 -18.78 -21.67
CA ALA A 398 -9.52 -17.39 -22.15
C ALA A 398 -9.14 -17.26 -23.63
N PRO A 399 -9.94 -16.54 -24.46
CA PRO A 399 -9.51 -16.18 -25.81
C PRO A 399 -8.27 -15.28 -25.76
N CYS A 400 -7.39 -15.38 -26.76
CA CYS A 400 -6.29 -14.42 -26.90
C CYS A 400 -6.90 -13.04 -27.23
N PRO A 401 -6.78 -12.04 -26.35
CA PRO A 401 -7.38 -10.73 -26.61
C PRO A 401 -6.56 -10.02 -27.69
N GLU A 402 -7.24 -9.31 -28.58
CA GLU A 402 -6.63 -8.35 -29.49
C GLU A 402 -6.61 -6.95 -28.83
N PRO A 403 -5.68 -6.05 -29.19
CA PRO A 403 -5.72 -4.66 -28.77
C PRO A 403 -7.02 -3.98 -29.21
N THR A 404 -7.66 -3.26 -28.29
CA THR A 404 -8.94 -2.56 -28.54
C THR A 404 -8.81 -1.05 -28.44
N GLY A 405 -7.66 -0.55 -27.99
CA GLY A 405 -7.48 0.85 -27.60
C GLY A 405 -8.19 1.20 -26.29
N ASP A 406 -8.50 0.20 -25.45
CA ASP A 406 -9.22 0.41 -24.19
C ASP A 406 -8.33 1.17 -23.18
N VAL A 407 -8.88 2.23 -22.60
CA VAL A 407 -8.17 3.14 -21.70
C VAL A 407 -8.72 3.02 -20.30
N ARG A 408 -7.82 2.83 -19.32
CA ARG A 408 -8.16 2.84 -17.89
C ARG A 408 -7.24 3.74 -17.09
N LEU A 409 -7.85 4.59 -16.26
CA LEU A 409 -7.19 5.32 -15.20
C LEU A 409 -7.19 4.45 -13.94
N LEU A 410 -6.08 3.75 -13.72
CA LEU A 410 -5.88 2.93 -12.54
C LEU A 410 -5.40 3.80 -11.37
N PRO A 411 -5.89 3.57 -10.15
CA PRO A 411 -5.45 4.30 -8.98
C PRO A 411 -4.01 3.96 -8.59
N ALA A 412 -3.47 4.76 -7.67
CA ALA A 412 -2.28 4.37 -6.92
C ALA A 412 -2.47 2.97 -6.30
N TYR A 413 -1.40 2.17 -6.30
CA TYR A 413 -1.38 0.83 -5.69
C TYR A 413 -2.29 -0.23 -6.32
N ASP A 414 -2.80 0.00 -7.54
CA ASP A 414 -3.67 -0.98 -8.20
C ASP A 414 -2.98 -2.36 -8.36
N ASN A 415 -3.75 -3.44 -8.18
CA ASN A 415 -3.23 -4.81 -8.26
C ASN A 415 -2.54 -5.13 -9.59
N TYR A 416 -2.95 -4.46 -10.66
CA TYR A 416 -2.35 -4.67 -11.97
C TYR A 416 -0.83 -4.43 -11.95
N LEU A 417 -0.37 -3.55 -11.06
CA LEU A 417 1.03 -3.17 -10.91
C LEU A 417 1.74 -3.88 -9.74
N VAL A 418 0.99 -4.36 -8.73
CA VAL A 418 1.55 -5.03 -7.54
C VAL A 418 1.36 -6.55 -7.52
N GLY A 419 0.76 -7.11 -8.57
CA GLY A 419 0.51 -8.55 -8.74
C GLY A 419 1.72 -9.36 -9.21
N PHE A 420 2.76 -8.70 -9.71
CA PHE A 420 3.90 -9.33 -10.37
C PHE A 420 5.23 -8.83 -9.82
N THR A 421 6.23 -9.71 -9.83
CA THR A 421 7.64 -9.37 -9.56
C THR A 421 8.25 -8.67 -10.75
N ASP A 422 8.00 -9.17 -11.95
CA ASP A 422 8.41 -8.56 -13.21
C ASP A 422 7.29 -7.71 -13.80
N ARG A 423 7.62 -6.43 -14.02
CA ARG A 423 6.68 -5.39 -14.45
C ARG A 423 6.88 -5.00 -15.92
N ARG A 424 7.87 -5.58 -16.61
CA ARG A 424 8.24 -5.18 -17.98
C ARG A 424 7.11 -5.35 -19.00
N MET A 425 6.13 -6.21 -18.71
CA MET A 425 4.92 -6.34 -19.51
C MET A 425 3.93 -5.20 -19.31
N SER A 426 3.88 -4.60 -18.12
CA SER A 426 2.92 -3.54 -17.80
C SER A 426 3.53 -2.14 -17.93
N VAL A 427 4.85 -2.01 -17.72
CA VAL A 427 5.57 -0.73 -17.72
C VAL A 427 6.90 -0.90 -18.44
N GLU A 428 7.17 -0.04 -19.42
CA GLU A 428 8.46 -0.01 -20.10
C GLU A 428 9.57 0.45 -19.13
N PRO A 429 10.78 -0.16 -19.16
CA PRO A 429 11.82 0.10 -18.16
C PRO A 429 12.20 1.58 -17.99
N GLU A 430 12.18 2.35 -19.07
CA GLU A 430 12.49 3.79 -19.05
C GLU A 430 11.46 4.65 -18.30
N HIS A 431 10.26 4.11 -18.04
CA HIS A 431 9.19 4.80 -17.34
C HIS A 431 8.98 4.29 -15.91
N GLU A 432 9.72 3.27 -15.48
CA GLU A 432 9.53 2.63 -14.18
C GLU A 432 9.61 3.64 -13.02
N ARG A 433 10.56 4.58 -13.06
CA ARG A 433 10.70 5.62 -12.02
C ARG A 433 9.56 6.64 -11.98
N LYS A 434 8.79 6.80 -13.06
CA LYS A 434 7.60 7.66 -13.06
C LYS A 434 6.42 6.98 -12.34
N VAL A 435 6.36 5.65 -12.41
CA VAL A 435 5.33 4.83 -11.75
C VAL A 435 5.72 4.49 -10.30
N TRP A 436 7.00 4.22 -10.04
CA TRP A 436 7.57 3.94 -8.72
C TRP A 436 8.67 4.96 -8.38
N PRO A 437 8.31 6.16 -7.90
CA PRO A 437 9.29 7.21 -7.61
C PRO A 437 10.17 6.90 -6.38
N GLY A 438 9.79 5.92 -5.56
CA GLY A 438 10.50 5.54 -4.33
C GLY A 438 9.60 5.61 -3.09
N GLY A 439 10.16 5.32 -1.91
CA GLY A 439 9.43 5.43 -0.63
C GLY A 439 8.23 4.49 -0.46
N GLY A 440 8.13 3.45 -1.29
CA GLY A 440 6.96 2.57 -1.33
C GLY A 440 5.73 3.22 -1.97
N GLN A 441 5.86 4.34 -2.69
CA GLN A 441 4.78 4.94 -3.46
C GLN A 441 4.62 4.30 -4.84
N ILE A 442 3.37 4.25 -5.29
CA ILE A 442 2.98 3.78 -6.63
C ILE A 442 2.03 4.82 -7.20
N SER A 443 2.41 5.44 -8.31
CA SER A 443 1.61 6.48 -8.96
C SER A 443 0.32 5.91 -9.56
N PRO A 444 -0.78 6.68 -9.61
CA PRO A 444 -1.92 6.36 -10.47
C PRO A 444 -1.50 6.38 -11.94
N THR A 445 -1.97 5.42 -12.73
CA THR A 445 -1.49 5.19 -14.10
C THR A 445 -2.58 5.29 -15.16
N ILE A 446 -2.19 5.76 -16.34
CA ILE A 446 -2.98 5.70 -17.57
C ILE A 446 -2.58 4.40 -18.27
N VAL A 447 -3.51 3.46 -18.38
CA VAL A 447 -3.29 2.16 -19.00
C VAL A 447 -4.04 2.08 -20.31
N VAL A 448 -3.35 1.66 -21.37
CA VAL A 448 -3.90 1.42 -22.70
C VAL A 448 -3.62 -0.02 -23.08
N ASP A 449 -4.67 -0.82 -23.27
CA ASP A 449 -4.54 -2.26 -23.61
C ASP A 449 -3.52 -2.99 -22.70
N GLY A 450 -3.57 -2.68 -21.39
CA GLY A 450 -2.68 -3.25 -20.38
C GLY A 450 -1.28 -2.61 -20.28
N LEU A 451 -0.92 -1.65 -21.13
CA LEU A 451 0.38 -0.99 -21.07
C LEU A 451 0.26 0.39 -20.44
N VAL A 452 1.10 0.71 -19.46
CA VAL A 452 1.12 2.03 -18.85
C VAL A 452 1.72 3.03 -19.84
N ARG A 453 0.92 4.04 -20.20
CA ARG A 453 1.28 5.12 -21.14
C ARG A 453 1.42 6.48 -20.47
N GLY A 454 1.19 6.56 -19.17
CA GLY A 454 1.31 7.81 -18.42
C GLY A 454 0.96 7.63 -16.96
N VAL A 455 1.08 8.72 -16.23
CA VAL A 455 0.53 8.86 -14.87
C VAL A 455 -0.59 9.88 -14.87
N TRP A 456 -1.43 9.82 -13.85
CA TRP A 456 -2.44 10.85 -13.65
C TRP A 456 -2.55 11.22 -12.18
N ARG A 457 -3.11 12.38 -11.92
CA ARG A 457 -3.40 12.83 -10.56
C ARG A 457 -4.74 13.56 -10.51
N ARG A 458 -5.34 13.59 -9.32
CA ARG A 458 -6.46 14.49 -9.08
C ARG A 458 -5.97 15.93 -9.07
N ASP A 459 -6.73 16.81 -9.70
CA ASP A 459 -6.46 18.24 -9.75
C ASP A 459 -7.67 19.02 -9.23
N ARG A 460 -7.44 19.96 -8.30
CA ARG A 460 -8.52 20.70 -7.65
C ARG A 460 -9.29 21.63 -8.60
N THR A 461 -8.68 21.98 -9.74
CA THR A 461 -9.27 22.88 -10.74
C THR A 461 -9.78 22.15 -11.97
N ARG A 462 -9.03 21.13 -12.43
CA ARG A 462 -9.34 20.39 -13.67
C ARG A 462 -10.01 19.03 -13.43
N GLY A 463 -10.20 18.64 -12.17
CA GLY A 463 -10.69 17.32 -11.77
C GLY A 463 -9.59 16.25 -11.90
N ILE A 464 -9.16 15.95 -13.12
CA ILE A 464 -8.14 14.95 -13.45
C ILE A 464 -7.07 15.59 -14.34
N ALA A 465 -5.80 15.52 -13.92
CA ALA A 465 -4.65 15.90 -14.73
C ALA A 465 -3.93 14.66 -15.24
N LEU A 466 -3.77 14.57 -16.55
CA LEU A 466 -3.07 13.49 -17.25
C LEU A 466 -1.64 13.91 -17.58
N GLU A 467 -0.70 13.00 -17.39
CA GLU A 467 0.72 13.17 -17.70
C GLU A 467 1.20 11.96 -18.54
N PRO A 468 0.89 11.94 -19.85
CA PRO A 468 1.39 10.92 -20.77
C PRO A 468 2.92 10.87 -20.81
N PHE A 469 3.48 9.69 -21.08
CA PHE A 469 4.93 9.54 -21.24
C PHE A 469 5.42 9.99 -22.61
N ASP A 470 4.59 9.82 -23.64
CA ASP A 470 4.84 10.20 -25.02
C ASP A 470 3.82 11.25 -25.51
N ALA A 471 4.08 11.83 -26.68
CA ALA A 471 3.23 12.86 -27.27
C ALA A 471 1.83 12.37 -27.64
N ASP A 472 1.68 11.06 -27.89
CA ASP A 472 0.39 10.38 -28.04
C ASP A 472 0.29 9.22 -27.04
N LEU A 473 -0.93 8.79 -26.71
CA LEU A 473 -1.18 7.65 -25.82
C LEU A 473 -1.12 6.32 -26.59
N GLY A 474 -0.23 6.19 -27.58
CA GLY A 474 -0.13 5.03 -28.45
C GLY A 474 -1.26 4.93 -29.48
N GLY A 475 -1.67 6.07 -30.06
CA GLY A 475 -2.73 6.12 -31.09
C GLY A 475 -4.16 5.89 -30.58
N VAL A 476 -4.39 5.96 -29.27
CA VAL A 476 -5.72 5.87 -28.65
C VAL A 476 -6.68 6.91 -29.24
N GLY A 477 -7.89 6.46 -29.57
CA GLY A 477 -8.97 7.33 -29.99
C GLY A 477 -9.39 8.28 -28.87
N ILE A 478 -9.53 9.58 -29.20
CA ILE A 478 -9.97 10.62 -28.25
C ILE A 478 -11.27 10.23 -27.54
N GLU A 479 -12.18 9.54 -28.23
CA GLU A 479 -13.45 9.07 -27.67
C GLU A 479 -13.29 8.10 -26.49
N ALA A 480 -12.31 7.19 -26.54
CA ALA A 480 -12.07 6.22 -25.48
C ALA A 480 -11.53 6.91 -24.21
N LEU A 481 -10.59 7.85 -24.37
CA LEU A 481 -10.06 8.65 -23.27
C LEU A 481 -11.14 9.54 -22.66
N ASP A 482 -11.95 10.21 -23.48
CA ASP A 482 -13.06 11.05 -23.02
C ASP A 482 -14.12 10.22 -22.29
N GLY A 483 -14.38 9.00 -22.75
CA GLY A 483 -15.27 8.05 -22.08
C GLY A 483 -14.78 7.70 -20.67
N GLU A 484 -13.49 7.36 -20.54
CA GLU A 484 -12.87 7.05 -19.25
C GLU A 484 -12.82 8.25 -18.31
N LEU A 485 -12.55 9.46 -18.83
CA LEU A 485 -12.59 10.70 -18.05
C LEU A 485 -14.00 11.01 -17.53
N ARG A 486 -15.03 10.84 -18.37
CA ARG A 486 -16.43 10.99 -17.92
C ARG A 486 -16.77 9.96 -16.84
N ASP A 487 -16.33 8.72 -16.99
CA ASP A 487 -16.62 7.66 -16.03
C ASP A 487 -15.98 7.92 -14.66
N ILE A 488 -14.69 8.27 -14.63
CA ILE A 488 -14.02 8.58 -13.35
C ILE A 488 -14.60 9.83 -12.70
N SER A 489 -14.93 10.87 -13.46
CA SER A 489 -15.57 12.07 -12.92
C SER A 489 -16.95 11.78 -12.34
N ARG A 490 -17.76 10.95 -13.02
CA ARG A 490 -19.05 10.46 -12.52
C ARG A 490 -18.87 9.68 -11.22
N PHE A 491 -17.90 8.77 -11.15
CA PHE A 491 -17.62 7.97 -9.96
C PHE A 491 -17.28 8.82 -8.74
N LEU A 492 -16.52 9.91 -8.94
CA LEU A 492 -16.05 10.80 -7.88
C LEU A 492 -17.06 11.87 -7.45
N ALA A 493 -18.10 12.12 -8.25
CA ALA A 493 -19.13 13.12 -7.98
C ALA A 493 -20.34 12.56 -7.20
N ALA A 494 -20.48 11.22 -7.17
CA ALA A 494 -21.50 10.48 -6.43
C ALA A 494 -21.02 10.15 -5.02
#